data_AF-A0A4R6JZ43-F1
#
_entry.id   AF-A0A4R6JZ43-F1
#
_cell.length_a   1.000
_cell.length_b   1.000
_cell.length_c   1.000
_cell.angle_alpha   90.00
_cell.angle_beta   90.00
_cell.angle_gamma   90.00
#
_symmetry.space_group_name_H-M   'P 1'
#
loop_
_entity.id
_entity.type
_entity.pdbx_description
1 polymer ?
#
loop_
_entity_poly.entity_id
_entity_poly.type
_entity_poly.pdbx_seq_one_letter_code
_entity_poly.pdbx_strand_id
1 'polypeptide(L)'
;MLVLAAAAAVVLVAFGIGAIVVLGQGGKPEAEAGSIGERPTAVDTTLPYEPVPEGPVDGDTTTEETTPTEATVAPVEETEEAALAELEELAAQGLTQVSFRGQYAAQIASKYPGIHDKLQTTAAGSHTFTAADIRDEHRQLASAHSSPEHPVILLRSTDYGKRQQVNGRHLWVTFAIGDFPDRQSVLDWCDNQFAELTADERANQCAVRKLNPGR
;
A
#
# COMPACT_ATOMS: atom_id res chain seq x y z
N MET A 1 -16.95 22.70 -56.04
CA MET A 1 -18.08 22.89 -55.12
C MET A 1 -18.47 21.56 -54.51
N LEU A 2 -18.07 21.29 -53.26
CA LEU A 2 -18.95 20.72 -52.25
C LEU A 2 -18.28 21.00 -50.89
N VAL A 3 -18.90 21.91 -50.14
CA VAL A 3 -18.54 22.26 -48.77
C VAL A 3 -19.40 21.37 -47.87
N LEU A 4 -18.80 20.64 -46.93
CA LEU A 4 -19.56 20.01 -45.83
C LEU A 4 -18.93 20.46 -44.52
N ALA A 5 -19.77 21.15 -43.76
CA ALA A 5 -19.46 21.91 -42.57
C ALA A 5 -19.35 21.04 -41.31
N ALA A 6 -18.69 21.63 -40.32
CA ALA A 6 -18.31 21.08 -39.02
C ALA A 6 -19.47 20.71 -38.08
N ALA A 7 -19.14 19.86 -37.10
CA ALA A 7 -19.69 19.97 -35.76
C ALA A 7 -18.61 19.56 -34.73
N ALA A 8 -17.92 20.55 -34.18
CA ALA A 8 -17.05 20.39 -33.03
C ALA A 8 -17.92 20.37 -31.76
N ALA A 9 -17.95 19.25 -31.05
CA ALA A 9 -18.52 19.16 -29.72
C ALA A 9 -17.39 19.18 -28.68
N VAL A 10 -17.07 20.39 -28.19
CA VAL A 10 -16.20 20.56 -27.02
C VAL A 10 -17.05 20.32 -25.78
N VAL A 11 -16.96 19.12 -25.21
CA VAL A 11 -17.51 18.84 -23.88
C VAL A 11 -16.37 18.99 -22.87
N LEU A 12 -16.26 20.18 -22.28
CA LEU A 12 -15.42 20.43 -21.12
C LEU A 12 -16.04 19.74 -19.91
N VAL A 13 -15.63 18.50 -19.64
CA VAL A 13 -15.94 17.85 -18.38
C VAL A 13 -14.75 18.03 -17.43
N ALA A 14 -14.82 19.11 -16.66
CA ALA A 14 -14.02 19.28 -15.47
C ALA A 14 -14.63 18.45 -14.33
N PHE A 15 -14.14 17.23 -14.11
CA PHE A 15 -14.39 16.53 -12.85
C PHE A 15 -13.16 16.64 -11.96
N GLY A 16 -13.32 17.53 -10.98
CA GLY A 16 -12.41 17.71 -9.87
C GLY A 16 -12.41 16.51 -8.92
N ILE A 17 -11.31 16.44 -8.18
CA ILE A 17 -11.01 15.49 -7.12
C ILE A 17 -12.16 15.51 -6.09
N GLY A 18 -12.87 14.39 -5.97
CA GLY A 18 -13.87 14.18 -4.94
C GLY A 18 -13.22 13.79 -3.62
N ALA A 19 -12.75 14.77 -2.85
CA ALA A 19 -12.56 14.59 -1.41
C ALA A 19 -13.92 14.80 -0.74
N ILE A 20 -14.59 13.71 -0.36
CA ILE A 20 -15.79 13.80 0.49
C ILE A 20 -15.30 14.00 1.93
N VAL A 21 -15.28 15.26 2.37
CA VAL A 21 -15.19 15.63 3.78
C VAL A 21 -16.59 15.58 4.36
N VAL A 22 -16.87 14.59 5.21
CA VAL A 22 -18.08 14.62 6.06
C VAL A 22 -17.75 15.48 7.29
N LEU A 23 -18.36 16.67 7.33
CA LEU A 23 -18.44 17.52 8.51
C LEU A 23 -19.49 16.98 9.49
N GLY A 24 -19.04 16.70 10.70
CA GLY A 24 -19.65 17.16 11.96
C GLY A 24 -21.12 16.85 12.27
N GLN A 25 -21.33 15.81 13.05
CA GLN A 25 -22.34 15.75 14.13
C GLN A 25 -21.58 15.20 15.35
N GLY A 26 -21.29 15.94 16.41
CA GLY A 26 -22.26 16.65 17.24
C GLY A 26 -22.60 15.78 18.46
N GLY A 27 -21.62 15.49 19.31
CA GLY A 27 -21.81 14.69 20.53
C GLY A 27 -20.75 15.02 21.58
N LYS A 28 -21.07 15.99 22.46
CA LYS A 28 -20.39 16.18 23.75
C LYS A 28 -20.59 14.92 24.61
N PRO A 29 -19.57 14.54 25.40
CA PRO A 29 -19.80 14.59 26.83
C PRO A 29 -18.67 15.30 27.57
N GLU A 30 -19.08 16.29 28.34
CA GLU A 30 -18.33 16.92 29.40
C GLU A 30 -18.74 16.21 30.69
N ALA A 31 -17.77 15.60 31.38
CA ALA A 31 -17.84 15.30 32.81
C ALA A 31 -16.41 15.05 33.31
N GLU A 32 -15.79 16.12 33.81
CA GLU A 32 -14.68 16.03 34.76
C GLU A 32 -15.19 15.64 36.15
N ALA A 33 -14.37 14.87 36.87
CA ALA A 33 -14.17 14.77 38.32
C ALA A 33 -13.77 13.31 38.61
N GLY A 34 -12.68 12.96 39.28
CA GLY A 34 -11.69 13.71 40.03
C GLY A 34 -10.94 12.69 40.92
N SER A 35 -9.84 13.16 41.51
CA SER A 35 -9.19 12.63 42.72
C SER A 35 -8.19 11.47 42.62
N ILE A 36 -6.92 11.87 42.69
CA ILE A 36 -5.81 11.39 43.54
C ILE A 36 -6.03 10.27 44.57
N GLY A 37 -4.98 9.46 44.76
CA GLY A 37 -4.73 8.50 45.86
C GLY A 37 -4.90 7.04 45.39
N GLU A 38 -4.02 6.07 45.57
CA GLU A 38 -2.93 5.87 46.54
C GLU A 38 -1.94 4.83 45.97
N ARG A 39 -0.69 4.94 46.41
CA ARG A 39 0.38 3.96 46.22
C ARG A 39 0.40 3.03 47.43
N PRO A 40 0.45 1.70 47.26
CA PRO A 40 1.11 0.84 48.25
C PRO A 40 2.47 0.35 47.76
N THR A 41 3.34 0.23 48.74
CA THR A 41 4.76 -0.10 48.71
C THR A 41 4.99 -1.61 48.47
N ALA A 42 6.23 -1.92 48.08
CA ALA A 42 6.91 -3.23 48.05
C ALA A 42 6.47 -4.19 49.18
N VAL A 43 6.51 -5.51 48.99
CA VAL A 43 7.70 -6.38 48.90
C VAL A 43 7.22 -7.78 48.50
N ASP A 44 8.03 -8.60 47.81
CA ASP A 44 8.46 -9.85 48.44
C ASP A 44 9.58 -10.62 47.72
N THR A 45 10.51 -11.06 48.57
CA THR A 45 11.30 -12.30 48.61
C THR A 45 12.27 -12.69 47.50
N THR A 46 13.51 -12.89 47.96
CA THR A 46 14.68 -13.39 47.26
C THR A 46 15.08 -14.76 47.84
N LEU A 47 15.61 -15.64 46.96
CA LEU A 47 16.49 -16.81 47.17
C LEU A 47 15.88 -18.12 47.73
N PRO A 48 16.50 -19.32 47.51
CA PRO A 48 17.84 -19.60 46.96
C PRO A 48 17.96 -20.71 45.88
N TYR A 49 19.14 -20.69 45.26
CA TYR A 49 19.78 -21.76 44.48
C TYR A 49 20.16 -22.97 45.35
N GLU A 50 19.98 -24.19 44.83
CA GLU A 50 20.53 -25.43 45.39
C GLU A 50 21.25 -26.24 44.29
N PRO A 51 22.46 -26.80 44.54
CA PRO A 51 23.29 -27.46 43.52
C PRO A 51 23.10 -28.98 43.43
N VAL A 52 23.23 -29.49 42.18
CA VAL A 52 23.89 -30.73 41.63
C VAL A 52 23.93 -32.02 42.49
N PRO A 53 23.72 -33.20 41.87
CA PRO A 53 24.89 -34.08 41.67
C PRO A 53 24.99 -34.71 40.27
N GLU A 54 26.21 -34.71 39.74
CA GLU A 54 26.68 -35.54 38.63
C GLU A 54 26.75 -37.00 39.07
N GLY A 55 26.27 -37.92 38.23
CA GLY A 55 26.42 -39.36 38.39
C GLY A 55 26.57 -40.02 37.01
N PRO A 56 27.47 -41.01 36.85
CA PRO A 56 27.87 -41.53 35.55
C PRO A 56 26.89 -42.59 35.07
N VAL A 57 26.51 -42.54 33.79
CA VAL A 57 25.89 -43.68 33.11
C VAL A 57 26.68 -43.97 31.83
N ASP A 58 27.55 -44.97 31.94
CA ASP A 58 27.98 -45.78 30.80
C ASP A 58 26.75 -46.44 30.18
N GLY A 59 26.54 -46.29 28.87
CA GLY A 59 25.40 -46.92 28.21
C GLY A 59 25.22 -46.54 26.76
N ASP A 60 25.84 -47.35 25.90
CA ASP A 60 25.44 -47.68 24.54
C ASP A 60 25.54 -46.63 23.43
N THR A 61 26.37 -46.97 22.45
CA THR A 61 26.44 -46.33 21.14
C THR A 61 25.21 -46.74 20.34
N THR A 62 24.11 -46.00 20.52
CA THR A 62 23.02 -46.01 19.53
C THR A 62 23.37 -44.97 18.48
N THR A 63 23.74 -45.45 17.28
CA THR A 63 23.80 -44.61 16.09
C THR A 63 22.36 -44.28 15.72
N GLU A 64 21.84 -43.16 16.23
CA GLU A 64 20.59 -42.59 15.75
C GLU A 64 20.84 -42.08 14.33
N GLU A 65 20.30 -42.84 13.38
CA GLU A 65 20.07 -42.42 12.01
C GLU A 65 19.21 -41.15 12.05
N THR A 66 19.87 -40.00 11.96
CA THR A 66 19.24 -38.70 11.82
C THR A 66 18.57 -38.66 10.45
N THR A 67 17.36 -39.19 10.40
CA THR A 67 16.41 -38.87 9.35
C THR A 67 16.27 -37.35 9.38
N PRO A 68 16.47 -36.63 8.26
CA PRO A 68 16.21 -35.21 8.23
C PRO A 68 14.72 -35.03 8.49
N THR A 69 14.36 -34.67 9.72
CA THR A 69 13.06 -34.07 10.00
C THR A 69 13.06 -32.77 9.22
N GLU A 70 12.43 -32.80 8.05
CA GLU A 70 12.04 -31.62 7.30
C GLU A 70 11.24 -30.75 8.28
N ALA A 71 11.91 -29.74 8.82
CA ALA A 71 11.26 -28.74 9.63
C ALA A 71 10.28 -28.03 8.70
N THR A 72 9.01 -28.40 8.78
CA THR A 72 7.92 -27.60 8.26
C THR A 72 8.06 -26.22 8.88
N VAL A 73 8.68 -25.30 8.14
CA VAL A 73 8.81 -23.91 8.55
C VAL A 73 7.37 -23.39 8.60
N ALA A 74 6.86 -23.18 9.81
CA ALA A 74 5.58 -22.51 9.97
C ALA A 74 5.65 -21.17 9.23
N PRO A 75 4.58 -20.75 8.52
CA PRO A 75 4.56 -19.45 7.86
C PRO A 75 4.92 -18.39 8.90
N VAL A 76 5.98 -17.64 8.64
CA VAL A 76 6.29 -16.46 9.46
C VAL A 76 5.20 -15.46 9.13
N GLU A 77 4.28 -15.23 10.06
CA GLU A 77 3.32 -14.13 10.00
C GLU A 77 4.11 -12.84 9.79
N GLU A 78 3.92 -12.21 8.64
CA GLU A 78 4.61 -10.98 8.32
C GLU A 78 4.10 -9.84 9.20
N THR A 79 5.03 -9.02 9.72
CA THR A 79 4.65 -7.84 10.49
C THR A 79 4.35 -6.66 9.57
N GLU A 80 3.44 -5.78 10.00
CA GLU A 80 3.14 -4.52 9.30
C GLU A 80 4.39 -3.65 9.08
N GLU A 81 5.35 -3.71 10.01
CA GLU A 81 6.63 -3.00 9.90
C GLU A 81 7.50 -3.56 8.77
N ALA A 82 7.53 -4.88 8.58
CA ALA A 82 8.27 -5.50 7.48
C ALA A 82 7.65 -5.11 6.12
N ALA A 83 6.31 -5.12 6.01
CA ALA A 83 5.63 -4.67 4.80
C ALA A 83 5.91 -3.20 4.47
N LEU A 84 5.94 -2.33 5.49
CA LEU A 84 6.31 -0.93 5.33
C LEU A 84 7.75 -0.74 4.85
N ALA A 85 8.70 -1.48 5.43
CA ALA A 85 10.09 -1.43 5.00
C ALA A 85 10.22 -1.82 3.52
N GLU A 86 9.49 -2.84 3.10
CA GLU A 86 9.50 -3.27 1.71
C GLU A 86 8.83 -2.24 0.76
N LEU A 87 7.74 -1.59 1.17
CA LEU A 87 7.15 -0.49 0.38
C LEU A 87 8.14 0.66 0.18
N GLU A 88 8.94 1.00 1.19
CA GLU A 88 10.01 2.00 1.06
C GLU A 88 11.08 1.57 0.05
N GLU A 89 11.50 0.30 0.08
CA GLU A 89 12.46 -0.23 -0.89
C GLU A 89 11.91 -0.19 -2.32
N LEU A 90 10.65 -0.60 -2.52
CA LEU A 90 9.97 -0.55 -3.81
C LEU A 90 9.84 0.90 -4.33
N ALA A 91 9.52 1.85 -3.45
CA ALA A 91 9.45 3.26 -3.83
C ALA A 91 10.84 3.83 -4.18
N ALA A 92 11.88 3.47 -3.43
CA ALA A 92 13.25 3.85 -3.73
C ALA A 92 13.71 3.29 -5.09
N GLN A 93 13.36 2.04 -5.41
CA GLN A 93 13.62 1.45 -6.73
C GLN A 93 12.84 2.17 -7.83
N GLY A 94 11.55 2.47 -7.61
CA GLY A 94 10.71 3.19 -8.57
C GLY A 94 11.27 4.58 -8.91
N LEU A 95 11.84 5.29 -7.93
CA LEU A 95 12.50 6.58 -8.14
C LEU A 95 13.66 6.52 -9.13
N THR A 96 14.37 5.40 -9.22
CA THR A 96 15.48 5.24 -10.18
C THR A 96 15.00 5.03 -11.62
N GLN A 97 13.74 4.62 -11.80
CA GLN A 97 13.18 4.24 -13.09
C GLN A 97 12.41 5.37 -13.78
N VAL A 98 12.17 6.49 -13.08
CA VAL A 98 11.33 7.58 -13.59
C VAL A 98 12.05 8.92 -13.54
N SER A 99 11.89 9.71 -14.61
CA SER A 99 12.29 11.12 -14.64
C SER A 99 11.06 12.01 -14.51
N PHE A 100 10.99 12.88 -13.52
CA PHE A 100 9.82 13.77 -13.34
C PHE A 100 9.89 14.98 -14.28
N ARG A 101 9.37 14.86 -15.51
CA ARG A 101 9.42 15.93 -16.54
C ARG A 101 8.04 16.38 -17.01
N GLY A 102 6.98 16.00 -16.29
CA GLY A 102 5.60 16.32 -16.63
C GLY A 102 4.98 15.37 -17.64
N GLN A 103 5.61 14.21 -17.89
CA GLN A 103 5.06 13.13 -18.69
C GLN A 103 3.79 12.56 -18.06
N TYR A 104 2.94 12.00 -18.91
CA TYR A 104 1.74 11.29 -18.48
C TYR A 104 2.10 9.90 -17.95
N ALA A 105 1.30 9.42 -16.99
CA ALA A 105 1.37 8.07 -16.44
C ALA A 105 -0.03 7.62 -16.01
N ALA A 106 -0.26 6.30 -16.02
CA ALA A 106 -1.47 5.70 -15.46
C ALA A 106 -1.24 5.45 -13.98
N GLN A 107 -1.98 6.14 -13.11
CA GLN A 107 -2.04 5.80 -11.69
C GLN A 107 -3.02 4.64 -11.53
N ILE A 108 -2.53 3.46 -11.16
CA ILE A 108 -3.33 2.23 -11.11
C ILE A 108 -3.62 1.74 -9.68
N ALA A 109 -3.01 2.35 -8.66
CA ALA A 109 -3.42 2.22 -7.26
C ALA A 109 -2.92 3.43 -6.45
N SER A 110 -3.58 3.76 -5.34
CA SER A 110 -3.19 4.88 -4.48
C SER A 110 -3.77 4.72 -3.07
N LYS A 111 -2.97 4.24 -2.12
CA LYS A 111 -3.44 3.88 -0.78
C LYS A 111 -2.43 4.25 0.31
N TYR A 112 -2.88 4.33 1.56
CA TYR A 112 -2.01 4.39 2.74
C TYR A 112 -2.52 3.39 3.78
N PRO A 113 -1.69 2.83 4.66
CA PRO A 113 -2.15 1.86 5.67
C PRO A 113 -3.26 2.42 6.56
N GLY A 114 -4.38 1.72 6.64
CA GLY A 114 -5.62 2.12 7.31
C GLY A 114 -6.59 2.90 6.44
N ILE A 115 -6.32 3.10 5.14
CA ILE A 115 -7.30 3.71 4.22
C ILE A 115 -8.46 2.75 3.97
N HIS A 116 -9.68 3.28 3.97
CA HIS A 116 -10.89 2.55 3.62
C HIS A 116 -11.32 2.89 2.19
N ASP A 117 -11.37 1.90 1.30
CA ASP A 117 -11.86 2.02 -0.08
C ASP A 117 -13.16 1.24 -0.25
N LYS A 118 -14.26 1.92 -0.60
CA LYS A 118 -15.59 1.29 -0.73
C LYS A 118 -15.73 0.45 -2.00
N LEU A 119 -14.90 0.69 -3.00
CA LEU A 119 -15.02 0.07 -4.32
C LEU A 119 -14.02 -1.08 -4.49
N GLN A 120 -13.13 -1.30 -3.53
CA GLN A 120 -12.13 -2.36 -3.58
C GLN A 120 -12.03 -3.08 -2.25
N THR A 121 -11.72 -4.37 -2.31
CA THR A 121 -11.48 -5.21 -1.14
C THR A 121 -10.08 -5.81 -1.20
N THR A 122 -9.46 -6.00 -0.04
CA THR A 122 -8.23 -6.78 0.10
C THR A 122 -8.49 -8.26 -0.19
N ALA A 123 -7.43 -9.07 -0.28
CA ALA A 123 -7.54 -10.52 -0.43
C ALA A 123 -8.29 -11.18 0.74
N ALA A 124 -8.27 -10.55 1.93
CA ALA A 124 -9.01 -10.97 3.11
C ALA A 124 -10.47 -10.48 3.13
N GLY A 125 -10.94 -9.79 2.08
CA GLY A 125 -12.31 -9.26 1.98
C GLY A 125 -12.57 -7.97 2.78
N SER A 126 -11.52 -7.29 3.26
CA SER A 126 -11.63 -6.02 3.99
C SER A 126 -11.65 -4.84 3.01
N HIS A 127 -12.40 -3.78 3.32
CA HIS A 127 -12.29 -2.50 2.61
C HIS A 127 -11.15 -1.61 3.16
N THR A 128 -10.59 -1.98 4.32
CA THR A 128 -9.45 -1.29 4.93
C THR A 128 -8.17 -2.00 4.56
N PHE A 129 -7.22 -1.26 4.00
CA PHE A 129 -5.95 -1.79 3.51
C PHE A 129 -4.84 -1.61 4.54
N THR A 130 -4.11 -2.68 4.83
CA THR A 130 -2.85 -2.67 5.59
C THR A 130 -1.65 -2.38 4.68
N ALA A 131 -0.44 -2.23 5.24
CA ALA A 131 0.77 -2.12 4.44
C ALA A 131 1.02 -3.40 3.62
N ALA A 132 0.79 -4.57 4.21
CA ALA A 132 0.91 -5.85 3.50
C ALA A 132 -0.04 -5.91 2.29
N ASP A 133 -1.31 -5.51 2.47
CA ASP A 133 -2.28 -5.46 1.38
C ASP A 133 -1.84 -4.53 0.24
N ILE A 134 -1.30 -3.34 0.58
CA ILE A 134 -0.85 -2.36 -0.41
C ILE A 134 0.36 -2.88 -1.20
N ARG A 135 1.31 -3.54 -0.51
CA ARG A 135 2.47 -4.13 -1.15
C ARG A 135 2.05 -5.26 -2.09
N ASP A 136 1.17 -6.14 -1.64
CA ASP A 136 0.73 -7.27 -2.44
C ASP A 136 -0.13 -6.82 -3.61
N GLU A 137 -0.97 -5.79 -3.45
CA GLU A 137 -1.67 -5.11 -4.55
C GLU A 137 -0.67 -4.55 -5.57
N HIS A 138 0.38 -3.85 -5.13
CA HIS A 138 1.43 -3.35 -6.03
C HIS A 138 2.09 -4.49 -6.82
N ARG A 139 2.49 -5.57 -6.16
CA ARG A 139 3.11 -6.74 -6.80
C ARG A 139 2.19 -7.42 -7.79
N GLN A 140 0.91 -7.58 -7.45
CA GLN A 140 -0.10 -8.14 -8.34
C GLN A 140 -0.27 -7.27 -9.59
N LEU A 141 -0.42 -5.95 -9.42
CA LEU A 141 -0.53 -5.01 -10.53
C LEU A 141 0.74 -4.98 -11.40
N ALA A 142 1.92 -5.05 -10.79
CA ALA A 142 3.17 -5.14 -11.51
C ALA A 142 3.29 -6.45 -12.30
N SER A 143 2.91 -7.58 -11.70
CA SER A 143 2.91 -8.87 -12.39
C SER A 143 1.91 -8.93 -13.54
N ALA A 144 0.77 -8.26 -13.43
CA ALA A 144 -0.31 -8.30 -14.42
C ALA A 144 -0.12 -7.30 -15.57
N HIS A 145 0.38 -6.09 -15.28
CA HIS A 145 0.33 -4.96 -16.21
C HIS A 145 1.70 -4.41 -16.61
N SER A 146 2.79 -4.84 -15.98
CA SER A 146 4.13 -4.37 -16.34
C SER A 146 4.58 -4.97 -17.68
N SER A 147 5.07 -4.12 -18.58
CA SER A 147 5.72 -4.51 -19.83
C SER A 147 7.00 -3.70 -20.05
N PRO A 148 7.87 -4.08 -21.00
CA PRO A 148 9.04 -3.28 -21.35
C PRO A 148 8.70 -1.84 -21.75
N GLU A 149 7.55 -1.63 -22.39
CA GLU A 149 7.04 -0.32 -22.82
C GLU A 149 6.35 0.44 -21.69
N HIS A 150 5.70 -0.30 -20.79
CA HIS A 150 4.94 0.26 -19.67
C HIS A 150 5.33 -0.39 -18.33
N PRO A 151 6.52 -0.09 -17.79
CA PRO A 151 6.91 -0.66 -16.52
C PRO A 151 6.02 -0.12 -15.40
N VAL A 152 5.64 -1.01 -14.48
CA VAL A 152 4.89 -0.66 -13.28
C VAL A 152 5.85 -0.39 -12.13
N ILE A 153 5.71 0.78 -11.52
CA ILE A 153 6.56 1.25 -10.42
C ILE A 153 5.72 1.73 -9.23
N LEU A 154 6.34 1.75 -8.05
CA LEU A 154 5.78 2.36 -6.86
C LEU A 154 6.46 3.70 -6.58
N LEU A 155 5.70 4.70 -6.16
CA LEU A 155 6.20 5.99 -5.68
C LEU A 155 5.40 6.42 -4.44
N ARG A 156 5.96 7.29 -3.61
CA ARG A 156 5.17 7.99 -2.58
C ARG A 156 4.58 9.26 -3.19
N SER A 157 3.38 9.65 -2.77
CA SER A 157 2.75 10.90 -3.22
C SER A 157 3.54 12.16 -2.85
N THR A 158 4.53 12.03 -1.95
CA THR A 158 5.48 13.08 -1.57
C THR A 158 6.71 13.16 -2.45
N ASP A 159 6.92 12.23 -3.39
CA ASP A 159 8.11 12.21 -4.24
C ASP A 159 7.98 13.12 -5.48
N TYR A 160 6.75 13.49 -5.86
CA TYR A 160 6.45 14.22 -7.08
C TYR A 160 5.37 15.30 -6.89
N GLY A 161 5.24 16.17 -7.90
CA GLY A 161 4.18 17.17 -7.98
C GLY A 161 4.06 18.04 -6.73
N LYS A 162 2.84 18.13 -6.17
CA LYS A 162 2.54 18.94 -4.97
C LYS A 162 2.88 18.25 -3.65
N ARG A 163 3.55 17.10 -3.69
CA ARG A 163 3.97 16.32 -2.52
C ARG A 163 2.81 16.06 -1.54
N GLN A 164 1.70 15.55 -2.07
CA GLN A 164 0.45 15.48 -1.34
C GLN A 164 0.52 14.51 -0.16
N GLN A 165 -0.23 14.83 0.89
CA GLN A 165 -0.50 13.94 2.01
C GLN A 165 -2.01 13.92 2.27
N VAL A 166 -2.49 12.79 2.77
CA VAL A 166 -3.87 12.60 3.23
C VAL A 166 -3.79 12.20 4.70
N ASN A 167 -4.47 12.93 5.58
CA ASN A 167 -4.44 12.69 7.03
C ASN A 167 -3.01 12.64 7.61
N GLY A 168 -2.11 13.50 7.11
CA GLY A 168 -0.71 13.56 7.54
C GLY A 168 0.17 12.40 7.06
N ARG A 169 -0.33 11.55 6.15
CA ARG A 169 0.39 10.41 5.58
C ARG A 169 0.57 10.60 4.08
N HIS A 170 1.71 10.15 3.56
CA HIS A 170 1.84 9.98 2.11
C HIS A 170 1.00 8.78 1.65
N LEU A 171 0.66 8.76 0.37
CA LEU A 171 0.10 7.61 -0.30
C LEU A 171 1.22 6.82 -0.96
N TRP A 172 1.13 5.50 -0.92
CA TRP A 172 1.81 4.59 -1.82
C TRP A 172 1.02 4.54 -3.12
N VAL A 173 1.67 4.90 -4.22
CA VAL A 173 1.02 5.11 -5.50
C VAL A 173 1.70 4.25 -6.55
N THR A 174 0.94 3.30 -7.11
CA THR A 174 1.39 2.44 -8.18
C THR A 174 1.11 3.11 -9.52
N PHE A 175 2.12 3.23 -10.35
CA PHE A 175 2.04 3.80 -11.69
C PHE A 175 2.47 2.80 -12.75
N ALA A 176 1.75 2.74 -13.86
CA ALA A 176 2.37 2.35 -15.12
C ALA A 176 2.94 3.61 -15.79
N ILE A 177 4.25 3.60 -16.02
CA ILE A 177 4.97 4.67 -16.71
C ILE A 177 5.25 4.26 -18.17
N GLY A 178 6.03 5.04 -18.92
CA GLY A 178 6.34 4.76 -20.33
C GLY A 178 6.00 5.94 -21.24
N ASP A 179 5.91 5.67 -22.54
CA ASP A 179 5.58 6.69 -23.53
C ASP A 179 4.07 6.85 -23.67
N PHE A 180 3.49 7.70 -22.82
CA PHE A 180 2.13 8.18 -22.95
C PHE A 180 2.16 9.59 -23.57
N PRO A 181 1.96 9.75 -24.89
CA PRO A 181 2.11 11.04 -25.56
C PRO A 181 1.10 12.08 -25.08
N ASP A 182 -0.08 11.65 -24.64
CA ASP A 182 -1.14 12.54 -24.19
C ASP A 182 -2.06 11.88 -23.16
N ARG A 183 -3.04 12.66 -22.68
CA ARG A 183 -4.05 12.19 -21.72
C ARG A 183 -4.88 11.03 -22.28
N GLN A 184 -5.19 11.02 -23.57
CA GLN A 184 -6.06 10.01 -24.17
C GLN A 184 -5.35 8.66 -24.23
N SER A 185 -4.05 8.64 -24.55
CA SER A 185 -3.25 7.41 -24.55
C SER A 185 -3.26 6.68 -23.20
N VAL A 186 -3.30 7.42 -22.08
CA VAL A 186 -3.42 6.82 -20.74
C VAL A 186 -4.82 6.23 -20.52
N LEU A 187 -5.86 6.93 -20.98
CA LEU A 187 -7.24 6.43 -20.85
C LEU A 187 -7.45 5.17 -21.69
N ASP A 188 -6.98 5.16 -22.94
CA ASP A 188 -7.08 3.99 -23.82
C ASP A 188 -6.32 2.80 -23.22
N TRP A 189 -5.16 3.05 -22.61
CA TRP A 189 -4.41 2.02 -21.89
C TRP A 189 -5.20 1.52 -20.67
N CYS A 190 -5.74 2.42 -19.83
CA CYS A 190 -6.60 2.03 -18.70
C CYS A 190 -7.79 1.18 -19.16
N ASP A 191 -8.42 1.55 -20.28
CA ASP A 191 -9.58 0.87 -20.82
C ASP A 191 -9.28 -0.54 -21.30
N ASN A 192 -8.09 -0.74 -21.85
CA ASN A 192 -7.61 -2.04 -22.29
C ASN A 192 -7.14 -2.92 -21.12
N GLN A 193 -6.41 -2.35 -20.16
CA GLN A 193 -5.83 -3.11 -19.05
C GLN A 193 -6.86 -3.57 -18.02
N PHE A 194 -7.96 -2.83 -17.88
CA PHE A 194 -9.02 -3.10 -16.91
C PHE A 194 -10.38 -3.25 -17.60
N ALA A 195 -10.38 -3.94 -18.75
CA ALA A 195 -11.55 -4.08 -19.61
C ALA A 195 -12.72 -4.81 -18.92
N GLU A 196 -12.42 -5.66 -17.95
CA GLU A 196 -13.35 -6.42 -17.12
C GLU A 196 -14.08 -5.58 -16.06
N LEU A 197 -13.55 -4.42 -15.70
CA LEU A 197 -14.15 -3.53 -14.70
C LEU A 197 -15.29 -2.71 -15.30
N THR A 198 -16.31 -2.40 -14.51
CA THR A 198 -17.31 -1.38 -14.90
C THR A 198 -16.64 0.00 -15.04
N ALA A 199 -17.35 0.95 -15.66
CA ALA A 199 -16.80 2.30 -15.84
C ALA A 199 -16.44 2.99 -14.51
N ASP A 200 -17.25 2.82 -13.47
CA ASP A 200 -17.02 3.42 -12.16
C ASP A 200 -15.85 2.76 -11.42
N GLU A 201 -15.77 1.41 -11.43
CA GLU A 201 -14.66 0.67 -10.84
C GLU A 201 -13.34 1.01 -11.55
N ARG A 202 -13.36 1.11 -12.88
CA ARG A 202 -12.21 1.49 -13.68
C ARG A 202 -11.74 2.91 -13.42
N ALA A 203 -12.68 3.86 -13.24
CA ALA A 203 -12.34 5.23 -12.86
C ALA A 203 -11.74 5.31 -11.44
N ASN A 204 -12.10 4.37 -10.54
CA ASN A 204 -11.46 4.21 -9.24
C ASN A 204 -10.07 3.56 -9.34
N GLN A 205 -9.92 2.56 -10.21
CA GLN A 205 -8.70 1.79 -10.40
C GLN A 205 -7.61 2.58 -11.13
N CYS A 206 -7.95 3.19 -12.27
CA CYS A 206 -6.98 3.73 -13.21
C CYS A 206 -7.28 5.20 -13.55
N ALA A 207 -6.36 6.09 -13.17
CA ALA A 207 -6.50 7.52 -13.35
C ALA A 207 -5.30 8.15 -14.05
N VAL A 208 -5.57 9.12 -14.92
CA VAL A 208 -4.49 9.87 -15.57
C VAL A 208 -3.78 10.78 -14.59
N ARG A 209 -2.44 10.77 -14.61
CA ARG A 209 -1.58 11.70 -13.86
C ARG A 209 -0.48 12.28 -14.74
N LYS A 210 0.03 13.44 -14.31
CA LYS A 210 1.29 14.01 -14.81
C LYS A 210 2.35 13.99 -13.72
N LEU A 211 3.47 13.33 -14.01
CA LEU A 211 4.59 13.20 -13.08
C LEU A 211 5.52 14.41 -13.20
N ASN A 212 5.17 15.48 -12.49
CA ASN A 212 5.96 16.71 -12.40
C ASN A 212 7.00 16.63 -11.28
N PRO A 213 8.10 17.42 -11.34
CA PRO A 213 9.02 17.56 -10.21
C PRO A 213 8.28 17.96 -8.94
N GLY A 214 8.77 17.46 -7.78
CA GLY A 214 8.30 17.88 -6.47
C GLY A 214 8.51 19.40 -6.26
N ARG A 215 7.49 20.08 -5.74
CA ARG A 215 7.50 21.51 -5.39
C ARG A 215 6.94 21.73 -4.00
#